data_AF-A0A2S9YDT3-F1
#
_entry.id   AF-A0A2S9YDT3-F1
#
_cell.length_a   1.000
_cell.length_b   1.000
_cell.length_c   1.000
_cell.angle_alpha   90.00
_cell.angle_beta   90.00
_cell.angle_gamma   90.00
#
_symmetry.space_group_name_H-M   'P 1'
#
loop_
_entity.id
_entity.type
_entity.pdbx_description
1 polymer ?
#
loop_
_entity_poly.entity_id
_entity_poly.type
_entity_poly.pdbx_seq_one_letter_code
_entity_poly.pdbx_strand_id
1 'polypeptide(L)' 'MMAATQPTLRSRPQFLDEPTFDEVVFGEGETEQRFGFQEFRDLPLRNRVHLLLSKLPKFYLGGAEISRAEAMRFKG' A
#
# COMPACT_ATOMS: atom_id res chain seq x y z
N MET A 1 10.18 43.65 -3.95
CA MET A 1 10.53 42.21 -4.05
C MET A 1 10.39 41.63 -2.65
N MET A 2 9.38 40.79 -2.37
CA MET A 2 9.29 40.08 -1.09
C MET A 2 9.01 38.61 -1.38
N ALA A 3 10.00 37.76 -1.12
CA ALA A 3 9.88 36.32 -1.24
C ALA A 3 9.11 35.80 -0.02
N ALA A 4 7.91 35.27 -0.25
CA ALA A 4 7.17 34.52 0.74
C ALA A 4 7.91 33.20 1.02
N THR A 5 8.41 33.05 2.24
CA THR A 5 9.00 31.80 2.73
C THR A 5 7.90 30.72 2.74
N GLN A 6 8.00 29.77 1.81
CA GLN A 6 7.05 28.66 1.72
C GLN A 6 7.18 27.77 2.96
N PRO A 7 6.07 27.29 3.53
CA PRO A 7 6.11 26.32 4.61
C PRO A 7 6.66 24.99 4.04
N THR A 8 7.78 24.52 4.59
CA THR A 8 8.31 23.19 4.31
C THR A 8 7.30 22.16 4.83
N LEU A 9 6.50 21.62 3.90
CA LEU A 9 5.65 20.47 4.15
C LEU A 9 6.56 19.37 4.70
N ARG A 10 6.38 19.03 5.99
CA ARG A 10 7.00 17.85 6.59
C ARG A 10 6.57 16.66 5.72
N SER A 11 7.50 16.12 4.94
CA SER A 11 7.32 14.87 4.22
C SER A 11 6.94 13.80 5.24
N ARG A 12 5.65 13.56 5.38
CA ARG A 12 5.16 12.39 6.11
C ARG A 12 5.77 11.20 5.38
N PRO A 13 6.35 10.21 6.07
CA PRO A 13 6.78 8.99 5.40
C PRO A 13 5.55 8.40 4.71
N GLN A 14 5.49 8.54 3.39
CA GLN A 14 4.36 8.12 2.59
C GLN A 14 4.51 6.61 2.43
N PHE A 15 3.96 5.89 3.41
CA PHE A 15 3.80 4.45 3.35
C PHE A 15 3.15 4.12 1.99
N LEU A 16 3.92 3.49 1.09
CA LEU A 16 3.51 3.05 -0.26
C LEU A 16 3.52 4.13 -1.37
N ASP A 17 4.43 5.10 -1.40
CA ASP A 17 4.59 5.98 -2.59
C ASP A 17 5.12 5.26 -3.82
N GLU A 18 5.94 4.22 -3.63
CA GLU A 18 6.43 3.38 -4.72
C GLU A 18 5.77 1.99 -4.66
N PRO A 19 5.45 1.39 -5.82
CA PRO A 19 4.90 0.04 -5.88
C PRO A 19 5.94 -0.97 -5.42
N THR A 20 5.66 -1.58 -4.26
CA THR A 20 6.41 -2.69 -3.67
C THR A 20 5.78 -4.05 -3.97
N PHE A 21 4.55 -4.04 -4.47
CA PHE A 21 3.77 -5.16 -4.98
C PHE A 21 2.88 -4.64 -6.12
N ASP A 22 2.45 -5.52 -7.02
CA ASP A 22 1.51 -5.20 -8.09
C ASP A 22 0.06 -5.45 -7.65
N GLU A 23 -0.16 -6.54 -6.92
CA GLU A 23 -1.48 -6.96 -6.45
C GLU A 23 -1.44 -7.42 -4.99
N VAL A 24 -2.55 -7.23 -4.29
CA VAL A 24 -2.80 -7.79 -2.97
C VAL A 24 -4.13 -8.54 -2.97
N VAL A 25 -4.13 -9.75 -2.43
CA VAL A 25 -5.28 -10.63 -2.33
C VAL A 25 -5.61 -10.85 -0.86
N PHE A 26 -6.87 -10.62 -0.48
CA PHE A 26 -7.38 -10.82 0.87
C PHE A 26 -8.41 -11.93 0.90
N GLY A 27 -8.17 -12.95 1.73
CA GLY A 27 -9.09 -14.08 1.92
C GLY A 27 -8.65 -15.33 1.17
N GLU A 28 -9.54 -16.31 1.12
CA GLU A 28 -9.31 -17.61 0.50
C GLU A 28 -10.60 -18.08 -0.21
N GLY A 29 -10.45 -18.78 -1.33
CA GLY A 29 -11.56 -19.36 -2.10
C GLY A 29 -12.55 -18.31 -2.63
N GLU A 30 -13.84 -18.53 -2.41
CA GLU A 30 -14.94 -17.70 -2.95
C GLU A 30 -15.02 -16.29 -2.34
N THR A 31 -14.22 -16.00 -1.31
CA THR A 31 -14.18 -14.69 -0.63
C THR A 31 -12.90 -13.89 -0.90
N GLU A 32 -12.11 -14.33 -1.88
CA GLU A 32 -10.90 -13.62 -2.32
C GLU A 32 -11.27 -12.24 -2.87
N GLN A 33 -10.64 -11.21 -2.29
CA GLN A 33 -10.71 -9.85 -2.79
C GLN A 33 -9.32 -9.45 -3.29
N ARG A 34 -9.20 -9.23 -4.59
CA ARG A 34 -7.96 -8.80 -5.22
C ARG A 34 -8.02 -7.30 -5.49
N PHE A 35 -6.94 -6.60 -5.16
CA PHE A 35 -6.75 -5.19 -5.46
C PHE A 35 -5.38 -5.00 -6.10
N GLY A 36 -5.31 -4.25 -7.19
CA GLY A 36 -4.04 -3.72 -7.68
C GLY A 36 -3.43 -2.71 -6.69
N PHE A 37 -2.15 -2.39 -6.86
CA PHE A 37 -1.46 -1.43 -6.00
C PHE A 37 -2.14 -0.06 -5.95
N GLN A 38 -2.51 0.49 -7.12
CA GLN A 38 -3.22 1.77 -7.19
C GLN A 38 -4.60 1.68 -6.54
N GLU A 39 -5.38 0.65 -6.86
CA GLU A 39 -6.70 0.42 -6.26
C GLU A 39 -6.60 0.32 -4.74
N PHE A 40 -5.63 -0.43 -4.21
CA PHE A 40 -5.39 -0.53 -2.78
C PHE A 40 -4.97 0.80 -2.17
N ARG A 41 -4.13 1.59 -2.84
CA ARG A 41 -3.68 2.90 -2.37
C ARG A 41 -4.82 3.92 -2.30
N ASP A 42 -5.72 3.89 -3.29
CA ASP A 42 -6.89 4.76 -3.37
C ASP A 42 -7.96 4.41 -2.33
N LEU A 43 -7.92 3.20 -1.75
CA LEU A 43 -8.78 2.87 -0.63
C LEU A 43 -8.53 3.80 0.57
N PRO A 44 -9.60 4.18 1.30
CA PRO A 44 -9.48 4.89 2.55
C PRO A 44 -8.52 4.16 3.50
N LEU A 45 -7.65 4.92 4.19
CA LEU A 45 -6.65 4.34 5.10
C LEU A 45 -7.27 3.36 6.11
N ARG A 46 -8.45 3.69 6.63
CA ARG A 46 -9.22 2.82 7.53
C ARG A 46 -9.51 1.44 6.90
N ASN A 47 -9.89 1.42 5.63
CA ASN A 47 -10.21 0.18 4.91
C ASN A 47 -8.95 -0.62 4.63
N ARG A 48 -7.86 0.04 4.22
CA ARG A 48 -6.55 -0.62 4.05
C ARG A 48 -6.08 -1.29 5.34
N VAL A 49 -6.12 -0.58 6.45
CA VAL A 49 -5.72 -1.11 7.77
C VAL A 49 -6.65 -2.26 8.19
N HIS A 50 -7.95 -2.12 8.01
CA HIS A 50 -8.91 -3.19 8.30
C HIS A 50 -8.60 -4.45 7.50
N LEU A 51 -8.40 -4.34 6.18
CA LEU A 51 -8.07 -5.47 5.31
C LEU A 51 -6.75 -6.14 5.72
N LEU A 52 -5.71 -5.35 6.04
CA LEU A 52 -4.40 -5.86 6.49
C LEU A 52 -4.43 -6.56 7.86
N LEU A 53 -5.43 -6.27 8.70
CA LEU A 53 -5.58 -6.84 10.04
C LEU A 53 -6.60 -7.98 10.10
N SER A 54 -7.61 -7.97 9.23
CA SER A 54 -8.73 -8.91 9.29
C SER A 54 -8.51 -10.20 8.50
N LYS A 55 -7.63 -10.19 7.49
CA LYS A 55 -7.32 -11.37 6.67
C LYS A 55 -5.81 -11.47 6.49
N LEU A 56 -5.27 -12.67 6.32
CA LEU A 56 -3.88 -12.86 5.90
C LEU A 56 -3.75 -12.41 4.44
N PRO A 57 -3.12 -11.25 4.16
CA PRO A 57 -3.00 -10.79 2.79
C PRO A 57 -1.86 -11.53 2.09
N LYS A 58 -2.13 -11.95 0.85
CA LYS A 58 -1.10 -12.43 -0.09
C LYS A 58 -0.74 -11.29 -1.01
N PHE A 59 0.54 -11.02 -1.17
CA PHE A 59 1.03 -9.97 -2.05
C PHE A 59 1.70 -10.61 -3.25
N TYR A 60 1.52 -10.02 -4.42
CA TYR A 60 2.10 -10.50 -5.66
C TYR A 60 2.91 -9.39 -6.33
N LEU A 61 4.08 -9.73 -6.86
CA LEU A 61 4.95 -8.87 -7.66
C LEU A 61 5.42 -9.65 -8.88
N GLY A 62 5.16 -9.13 -10.08
CA GLY A 62 5.45 -9.82 -11.34
C GLY A 62 4.76 -11.19 -11.48
N GLY A 63 3.63 -11.38 -10.78
CA GLY A 63 2.91 -12.67 -10.72
C GLY A 63 3.47 -13.69 -9.74
N ALA A 64 4.55 -13.38 -9.01
CA ALA A 64 5.09 -14.21 -7.94
C ALA A 64 4.57 -13.74 -6.58
N GLU A 65 4.19 -14.67 -5.70
CA GLU A 65 3.82 -14.34 -4.32
C GLU A 65 5.07 -13.87 -3.56
N ILE A 66 4.98 -12.70 -2.93
CA ILE A 66 6.04 -12.13 -2.09
C ILE A 66 5.59 -12.08 -0.64
N SER A 67 6.55 -12.10 0.27
CA SER A 67 6.22 -12.03 1.70
C SER A 67 5.63 -10.65 2.07
N ARG A 68 4.81 -10.61 3.11
CA ARG A 68 4.32 -9.35 3.69
C ARG A 68 5.45 -8.38 4.03
N ALA A 69 6.57 -8.91 4.52
CA ALA A 69 7.74 -8.10 4.85
C ALA A 69 8.32 -7.40 3.61
N GLU A 70 8.32 -8.08 2.46
CA GLU A 70 8.75 -7.51 1.17
C GLU A 70 7.75 -6.49 0.62
N ALA A 71 6.45 -6.81 0.66
CA ALA A 71 5.39 -5.93 0.21
C ALA A 71 5.28 -4.66 1.06
N MET A 72 5.64 -4.71 2.34
CA MET A 72 5.61 -3.58 3.27
C MET A 72 6.98 -2.90 3.42
N ARG A 73 7.96 -3.19 2.56
CA ARG A 73 9.24 -2.47 2.58
C ARG A 73 9.00 -1.00 2.30
N PHE A 74 9.45 -0.14 3.21
CA PHE A 74 9.62 1.27 2.89
C PHE A 74 10.84 1.37 1.97
N LYS A 75 10.60 1.62 0.68
CA LYS A 75 11.64 2.23 -0.15
C LYS A 75 11.58 3.72 0.16
N GLY A 76 12.59 4.17 0.91
CA GLY A 76 12.83 5.60 1.20
C GLY A 76 13.80 6.18 0.20
#